data_AF-A0A2N2ZT76-F1
#
_entry.id   AF-A0A2N2ZT76-F1
#
_cell.length_a   1.000
_cell.length_b   1.000
_cell.length_c   1.000
_cell.angle_alpha   90.00
_cell.angle_beta   90.00
_cell.angle_gamma   90.00
#
_symmetry.space_group_name_H-M   'P 1'
#
loop_
_entity.id
_entity.type
_entity.pdbx_description
1 polymer ?
#
loop_
_entity_poly.entity_id
_entity_poly.type
_entity_poly.pdbx_seq_one_letter_code
_entity_poly.pdbx_strand_id
1 'polypeptide(L)' 'MSNNLKPHLALFGANLIYGANYSIAKDVMPNFVQPFGLVLCRVIGAV' A
#
# COMPACT_ATOMS: atom_id res chain seq x y z
N MET A 1 -1.26 -11.73 31.51
CA MET A 1 -1.01 -12.39 30.22
C MET A 1 -1.12 -11.31 29.15
N SER A 2 0.00 -10.93 28.54
CA SER A 2 0.12 -9.74 27.69
C SER A 2 -0.70 -9.89 26.41
N ASN A 3 -1.51 -8.88 26.09
CA ASN A 3 -2.49 -8.88 25.01
C ASN A 3 -1.81 -8.66 23.63
N ASN A 4 -0.77 -9.43 23.34
CA ASN A 4 0.14 -9.27 22.20
C ASN A 4 -0.47 -9.70 20.85
N LEU A 5 -1.66 -10.28 20.87
CA LEU A 5 -2.33 -10.75 19.64
C LEU A 5 -2.80 -9.57 18.78
N LYS A 6 -3.30 -8.49 19.41
CA LYS A 6 -3.72 -7.25 18.73
C LYS A 6 -2.59 -6.60 17.91
N PRO A 7 -1.40 -6.33 18.46
CA PRO A 7 -0.32 -5.71 17.70
C PRO A 7 0.22 -6.62 16.57
N HIS A 8 0.24 -7.94 16.74
CA HIS A 8 0.66 -8.86 15.67
C HIS A 8 -0.34 -8.88 14.50
N LEU A 9 -1.64 -8.92 14.80
CA LEU A 9 -2.67 -8.87 13.77
C LEU A 9 -2.71 -7.51 13.06
N ALA A 10 -2.47 -6.42 13.81
CA ALA A 10 -2.34 -5.08 13.23
C ALA A 10 -1.11 -4.97 12.31
N LEU A 11 0.04 -5.53 12.71
CA LEU A 11 1.25 -5.55 11.89
C LEU A 11 1.07 -6.39 10.61
N PHE A 12 0.39 -7.53 10.71
CA PHE A 12 0.06 -8.36 9.56
C PHE A 12 -0.89 -7.66 8.60
N GLY A 13 -1.97 -7.05 9.12
CA GLY A 13 -2.92 -6.28 8.33
C GLY A 13 -2.27 -5.08 7.62
N ALA A 14 -1.39 -4.35 8.30
CA ALA A 14 -0.65 -3.23 7.71
C ALA A 14 0.25 -3.69 6.54
N ASN A 15 0.98 -4.80 6.69
CA ASN A 15 1.79 -5.36 5.62
C ASN A 15 0.94 -5.88 4.46
N LEU A 16 -0.24 -6.45 4.74
CA LEU A 16 -1.18 -6.92 3.72
C LEU A 16 -1.76 -5.75 2.90
N ILE A 17 -2.16 -4.65 3.54
CA ILE A 17 -2.64 -3.44 2.86
C ILE A 17 -1.52 -2.82 2.02
N TYR A 18 -0.28 -2.82 2.52
CA TYR A 18 0.88 -2.31 1.80
C TYR A 18 1.21 -3.15 0.55
N GLY A 19 1.23 -4.48 0.69
CA GLY A 19 1.45 -5.41 -0.41
C GLY A 19 0.33 -5.36 -1.47
N ALA A 20 -0.92 -5.17 -1.03
CA ALA A 20 -2.06 -4.98 -1.93
C ALA A 20 -1.92 -3.70 -2.75
N ASN A 21 -1.59 -2.57 -2.11
CA ASN A 21 -1.33 -1.31 -2.81
C ASN A 21 -0.18 -1.45 -3.82
N TYR A 22 0.88 -2.15 -3.45
CA TYR A 22 2.01 -2.38 -4.35
C TYR A 22 1.64 -3.30 -5.53
N SER A 23 0.83 -4.33 -5.29
CA SER A 23 0.34 -5.22 -6.35
C SER A 23 -0.58 -4.49 -7.31
N ILE A 24 -1.52 -3.68 -6.80
CA ILE A 24 -2.39 -2.84 -7.62
C ILE A 24 -1.57 -1.84 -8.42
N ALA A 25 -0.60 -1.16 -7.80
CA ALA A 25 0.30 -0.24 -8.50
C ALA A 25 1.10 -0.93 -9.61
N LYS A 26 1.55 -2.18 -9.38
CA LYS A 26 2.30 -2.97 -10.36
C LYS A 26 1.42 -3.47 -11.50
N ASP A 27 0.14 -3.72 -11.25
CA ASP A 27 -0.82 -4.11 -12.30
C ASP A 27 -1.24 -2.91 -13.16
N VAL A 28 -1.40 -1.74 -12.53
CA VAL A 28 -1.74 -0.47 -13.19
C VAL A 28 -0.57 0.07 -14.04
N MET A 29 0.69 -0.23 -13.66
CA MET A 29 1.87 0.11 -14.47
C MET A 29 2.28 -1.03 -15.41
N PRO A 30 2.67 -0.77 -16.68
CA PRO A 30 2.76 0.52 -17.35
C PRO A 30 1.55 0.79 -18.26
N ASN A 31 0.52 -0.05 -18.25
CA ASN A 31 -0.56 -0.01 -19.24
C ASN A 31 -1.47 1.22 -19.10
N PHE A 32 -1.65 1.76 -17.87
CA PHE A 32 -2.55 2.88 -17.61
C PHE A 32 -1.83 4.14 -17.12
N VAL A 33 -0.79 4.00 -16.31
CA VAL A 33 -0.06 5.14 -15.72
C VAL A 33 1.43 4.81 -15.65
N GLN A 34 2.29 5.73 -16.11
CA GLN A 34 3.74 5.59 -15.94
C GLN A 34 4.15 5.73 -14.47
N PRO A 35 5.27 5.13 -14.02
CA PRO A 35 5.73 5.19 -12.63
C PRO A 35 5.75 6.60 -12.04
N PHE A 36 6.15 7.59 -12.85
CA PHE A 36 6.19 8.99 -12.46
C PHE A 36 4.79 9.60 -12.26
N GLY A 37 3.80 9.22 -13.08
CA GLY A 37 2.41 9.67 -12.94
C GLY A 37 1.74 9.15 -11.67
N LEU A 38 2.03 7.91 -11.25
CA LEU A 38 1.50 7.38 -9.99
C LEU A 38 2.13 8.09 -8.78
N VAL A 39 3.43 8.36 -8.82
CA VAL A 39 4.11 9.11 -7.75
C VAL A 39 3.55 10.53 -7.65
N LEU A 40 3.31 11.21 -8.77
CA LEU A 40 2.65 12.52 -8.77
C LEU A 40 1.21 12.44 -8.21
N CYS A 41 0.38 11.49 -8.66
CA CYS A 41 -0.97 11.27 -8.11
C CYS A 41 -0.96 11.01 -6.60
N ARG A 42 0.03 10.26 -6.10
CA ARG A 42 0.21 10.01 -4.67
C ARG A 42 0.65 11.27 -3.92
N VAL A 43 1.51 12.11 -4.49
CA VAL A 43 1.96 13.36 -3.86
C VAL A 43 0.86 14.42 -3.82
N ILE A 44 0.05 14.54 -4.88
CA ILE A 44 -1.07 15.50 -4.92
C ILE A 44 -2.29 15.01 -4.12
N GLY A 45 -2.50 13.69 -4.02
CA GLY A 45 -3.63 13.10 -3.31
C GLY A 45 -3.35 12.76 -1.85
N ALA A 46 -2.09 12.73 -1.42
CA ALA A 46 -1.72 12.61 -0.02
C ALA A 46 -1.83 13.98 0.66
N VAL A 47 -3.02 14.25 1.20
CA VAL A 47 -3.28 15.24 2.24
C VAL A 47 -3.77 14.53 3.50
#